data_AF-A0A7E6EWP9-F1
#
_entry.id   AF-A0A7E6EWP9-F1
#
_cell.length_a   1.000
_cell.length_b   1.000
_cell.length_c   1.000
_cell.angle_alpha   90.00
_cell.angle_beta   90.00
_cell.angle_gamma   90.00
#
_symmetry.space_group_name_H-M   'P 1'
#
loop_
_entity.id
_entity.type
_entity.pdbx_description
1 polymer ?
#
loop_
_entity_poly.entity_id
_entity_poly.type
_entity_poly.pdbx_seq_one_letter_code
_entity_poly.pdbx_strand_id
1 'polypeptide(L)'
;MIRLFPICLLFLIKVTVSKEADGNDCKGCFFEDKCRKYEEEWLEKLEIMCATRTCHRMSDVEWKVYAKSVFCLTGDGECVENGTTWAAPEDDECWTHTCKILGTRNIRIESTSGGDCADATTNSPNERRNRRETSLRKTKRGPNGPTEPTFYSR
;
A
#
# COMPACT_ATOMS: atom_id res chain seq x y z
N MET A 1 18.20 74.48 -8.78
CA MET A 1 17.50 73.68 -9.82
C MET A 1 18.49 72.60 -10.23
N ILE A 2 18.32 71.30 -10.04
CA ILE A 2 17.13 70.42 -10.02
C ILE A 2 17.24 69.45 -8.82
N ARG A 3 16.09 69.17 -8.20
CA ARG A 3 15.85 68.17 -7.15
C ARG A 3 15.25 66.90 -7.79
N LEU A 4 15.18 65.83 -6.98
CA LEU A 4 14.38 64.58 -7.12
C LEU A 4 15.14 63.43 -7.81
N PHE A 5 15.19 62.19 -7.32
CA PHE A 5 14.36 61.44 -6.38
C PHE A 5 15.20 60.50 -5.51
N PRO A 6 14.87 60.33 -4.21
CA PRO A 6 15.38 59.23 -3.39
C PRO A 6 14.62 57.95 -3.74
N ILE A 7 15.31 56.90 -4.18
CA ILE A 7 14.71 55.58 -4.34
C ILE A 7 14.46 55.02 -2.94
N CYS A 8 13.22 55.18 -2.52
CA CYS A 8 12.64 54.66 -1.30
C CYS A 8 11.97 53.31 -1.62
N LEU A 9 11.92 52.42 -0.61
CA LEU A 9 11.06 51.22 -0.50
C LEU A 9 11.50 50.01 -1.37
N LEU A 10 11.49 48.75 -0.92
CA LEU A 10 11.02 48.07 0.28
C LEU A 10 11.57 46.62 0.21
N PHE A 11 11.87 46.02 1.35
CA PHE A 11 11.68 44.61 1.70
C PHE A 11 11.62 43.58 0.56
N LEU A 12 12.60 42.67 0.51
CA LEU A 12 12.34 41.25 0.30
C LEU A 12 13.21 40.43 1.26
N ILE A 13 12.71 40.35 2.50
CA ILE A 13 13.11 39.36 3.49
C ILE A 13 12.83 37.97 2.92
N LYS A 14 13.82 37.08 3.09
CA LYS A 14 13.77 35.61 3.04
C LYS A 14 12.68 34.96 2.17
N VAL A 15 13.13 34.28 1.13
CA VAL A 15 12.54 32.99 0.76
C VAL A 15 13.64 31.94 0.74
N THR A 16 14.21 31.67 1.91
CA THR A 16 14.68 30.31 2.19
C THR A 16 13.41 29.49 2.41
N VAL A 17 12.85 28.90 1.36
CA VAL A 17 12.00 27.72 1.54
C VAL A 17 12.93 26.59 1.99
N SER A 18 13.32 26.63 3.26
CA SER A 18 13.54 25.39 3.98
C SER A 18 12.15 24.82 4.21
N LYS A 19 11.70 23.98 3.29
CA LYS A 19 10.58 23.08 3.53
C LYS A 19 11.08 21.94 4.42
N GLU A 20 11.57 22.28 5.62
CA GLU A 20 11.47 21.35 6.74
C GLU A 20 10.02 21.49 7.19
N ALA A 21 9.14 20.72 6.54
CA ALA A 21 7.84 20.46 7.10
C ALA A 21 8.11 19.75 8.43
N ASP A 22 7.85 20.48 9.52
CA ASP A 22 7.93 20.04 10.90
C ASP A 22 7.38 18.61 11.05
N GLY A 23 8.28 17.64 11.21
CA GLY A 23 7.96 16.38 11.88
C GLY A 23 7.62 16.59 13.36
N ASN A 24 7.73 17.82 13.87
CA ASN A 24 7.67 18.17 15.29
C ASN A 24 6.26 18.53 15.81
N ASP A 25 5.30 18.87 14.94
CA ASP A 25 3.92 19.25 15.34
C ASP A 25 2.87 18.17 15.06
N CYS A 26 3.29 16.98 14.58
CA CYS A 26 2.36 15.89 14.34
C CYS A 26 1.92 15.21 15.65
N LYS A 27 0.74 15.58 16.16
CA LYS A 27 0.05 14.87 17.25
C LYS A 27 -0.63 13.59 16.73
N GLY A 28 0.17 12.64 16.26
CA GLY A 28 -0.33 11.44 15.60
C GLY A 28 0.76 10.58 14.98
N CYS A 29 0.38 9.67 14.09
CA CYS A 29 1.32 8.83 13.38
C CYS A 29 1.74 9.51 12.08
N PHE A 30 3.04 9.76 11.91
CA PHE A 30 3.58 10.22 10.64
C PHE A 30 3.83 9.02 9.71
N PHE A 31 3.14 8.96 8.58
CA PHE A 31 3.24 7.86 7.62
C PHE A 31 3.03 8.39 6.19
N GLU A 32 3.94 8.05 5.26
CA GLU A 32 3.91 8.50 3.85
C GLU A 32 3.66 10.01 3.70
N ASP A 33 4.49 10.81 4.37
CA ASP A 33 4.44 12.29 4.35
C ASP A 33 3.12 12.89 4.85
N LYS A 34 2.29 12.10 5.54
CA LYS A 34 1.02 12.54 6.13
C LYS A 34 1.01 12.31 7.64
N CYS A 35 0.54 13.31 8.37
CA CYS A 35 0.23 13.18 9.79
C CYS A 35 -1.19 12.61 9.96
N ARG A 36 -1.29 11.40 10.52
CA ARG A 36 -2.54 10.68 10.79
C ARG A 36 -2.94 10.84 12.25
N LYS A 37 -4.19 11.18 12.52
CA LYS A 37 -4.71 11.39 13.89
C LYS A 37 -4.95 10.08 14.62
N TYR A 38 -5.13 10.15 15.94
CA TYR A 38 -5.55 9.01 16.77
C TYR A 38 -6.83 8.36 16.21
N GLU A 39 -6.82 7.02 16.12
CA GLU A 39 -7.90 6.18 15.57
C GLU A 39 -8.30 6.51 14.13
N GLU A 40 -7.52 7.33 13.42
CA GLU A 40 -7.72 7.52 11.98
C GLU A 40 -7.41 6.23 11.25
N GLU A 41 -8.38 5.74 10.46
CA GLU A 41 -8.23 4.57 9.62
C GLU A 41 -7.96 4.97 8.17
N TRP A 42 -7.02 4.28 7.53
CA TRP A 42 -6.78 4.45 6.10
C TRP A 42 -6.43 3.13 5.43
N LEU A 43 -6.81 3.01 4.15
CA LEU A 43 -6.45 1.87 3.32
C LEU A 43 -5.12 2.14 2.62
N GLU A 44 -4.16 1.24 2.80
CA GLU A 44 -2.90 1.22 2.06
C GLU A 44 -2.95 0.07 1.06
N LYS A 45 -2.64 0.36 -0.20
CA LYS A 45 -2.50 -0.65 -1.25
C LYS A 45 -1.02 -0.86 -1.52
N LEU A 46 -0.58 -2.10 -1.40
CA LEU A 46 0.71 -2.62 -1.82
C LEU A 46 0.48 -3.61 -2.97
N GLU A 47 1.56 -4.03 -3.62
CA GLU A 47 1.54 -4.83 -4.85
C GLU A 47 0.50 -5.96 -4.91
N ILE A 48 0.39 -6.81 -3.89
CA ILE A 48 -0.61 -7.89 -3.82
C ILE A 48 -1.52 -7.80 -2.58
N MET A 49 -1.48 -6.68 -1.85
CA MET A 49 -2.08 -6.57 -0.53
C MET A 49 -2.77 -5.23 -0.35
N CYS A 50 -3.97 -5.25 0.22
CA CYS A 50 -4.52 -4.07 0.88
C CYS A 50 -4.42 -4.25 2.39
N ALA A 51 -4.08 -3.18 3.11
CA ALA A 51 -4.09 -3.18 4.56
C ALA A 51 -4.83 -1.95 5.08
N THR A 52 -5.88 -2.18 5.85
CA THR A 52 -6.48 -1.11 6.64
C THR A 52 -5.59 -0.88 7.84
N ARG A 53 -5.00 0.32 7.91
CA ARG A 53 -4.15 0.74 8.99
C ARG A 53 -4.86 1.72 9.90
N THR A 54 -4.45 1.74 11.16
CA THR A 54 -4.95 2.67 12.17
C THR A 54 -3.79 3.20 13.01
N CYS A 55 -3.91 4.45 13.45
CA CYS A 55 -2.95 5.07 14.34
C CYS A 55 -3.41 4.96 15.80
N HIS A 56 -2.59 4.36 16.65
CA HIS A 56 -2.84 4.30 18.09
C HIS A 56 -1.76 5.02 18.88
N ARG A 57 -2.20 5.67 19.96
CA ARG A 57 -1.34 6.25 20.97
C ARG A 57 -0.94 5.17 21.97
N MET A 58 0.37 4.96 22.13
CA MET A 58 0.91 4.00 23.10
C MET A 58 1.25 4.66 24.43
N SER A 59 1.68 5.92 24.37
CA SER A 59 2.01 6.74 25.52
C SER A 59 1.84 8.21 25.17
N ASP A 60 2.22 9.11 26.08
CA ASP A 60 2.06 10.53 25.81
C ASP A 60 2.86 11.03 24.59
N VAL A 61 3.95 10.35 24.27
CA VAL A 61 4.92 10.72 23.23
C VAL A 61 5.08 9.65 22.15
N GLU A 62 4.55 8.44 22.36
CA GLU A 62 4.72 7.33 21.43
C GLU A 62 3.41 7.02 20.68
N TRP A 63 3.53 6.99 19.35
CA TRP A 63 2.45 6.67 18.42
C TRP A 63 2.86 5.49 17.55
N LYS A 64 1.95 4.57 17.30
CA LYS A 64 2.19 3.38 16.48
C LYS A 64 1.09 3.15 15.48
N VAL A 65 1.50 2.79 14.27
CA VAL A 65 0.60 2.35 13.21
C VAL A 65 0.39 0.84 13.33
N TYR A 66 -0.87 0.41 13.36
CA TYR A 66 -1.26 -0.99 13.37
C TYR A 66 -2.02 -1.34 12.10
N ALA A 67 -1.84 -2.57 11.61
CA ALA A 67 -2.72 -3.11 10.59
C ALA A 67 -3.93 -3.74 11.28
N LYS A 68 -5.12 -3.19 11.03
CA LYS A 68 -6.41 -3.67 11.55
C LYS A 68 -6.90 -4.87 10.77
N SER A 69 -6.88 -4.78 9.45
CA SER A 69 -7.28 -5.85 8.54
C SER A 69 -6.39 -5.85 7.31
N VAL A 70 -6.32 -7.02 6.67
CA VAL A 70 -5.45 -7.29 5.54
C VAL A 70 -6.26 -8.08 4.51
N PHE A 71 -6.08 -7.74 3.24
CA PHE A 71 -6.80 -8.25 2.07
C PHE A 71 -5.79 -8.53 0.96
N CYS A 72 -6.14 -9.39 0.00
CA CYS A 72 -5.37 -9.47 -1.25
C CYS A 72 -5.78 -8.33 -2.19
N LEU A 73 -4.83 -7.81 -2.96
CA LEU A 73 -5.10 -6.88 -4.05
C LEU A 73 -5.21 -7.68 -5.35
N THR A 74 -6.31 -7.51 -6.07
CA THR A 74 -6.55 -8.11 -7.39
C THR A 74 -5.91 -7.24 -8.50
N GLY A 75 -5.77 -7.79 -9.71
CA GLY A 75 -5.14 -7.08 -10.84
C GLY A 75 -5.88 -5.83 -11.31
N ASP A 76 -7.19 -5.78 -11.13
CA ASP A 76 -8.07 -4.61 -11.34
C ASP A 76 -8.05 -3.61 -10.17
N GLY A 77 -7.30 -3.92 -9.10
CA GLY A 77 -7.06 -3.03 -7.98
C GLY A 77 -8.12 -3.12 -6.86
N GLU A 78 -8.98 -4.14 -6.86
CA GLU A 78 -9.92 -4.41 -5.78
C GLU A 78 -9.25 -5.15 -4.61
N CYS A 79 -9.81 -4.97 -3.41
CA CYS A 79 -9.32 -5.59 -2.20
C CYS A 79 -10.26 -6.73 -1.79
N VAL A 80 -9.76 -7.96 -1.78
CA VAL A 80 -10.56 -9.16 -1.53
C VAL A 80 -10.14 -9.90 -0.26
N GLU A 81 -11.10 -10.56 0.37
CA GLU A 81 -10.90 -11.26 1.64
C GLU A 81 -10.14 -12.58 1.47
N ASN A 82 -9.68 -13.13 2.60
CA ASN A 82 -9.05 -14.44 2.62
C ASN A 82 -10.01 -15.52 2.12
N GLY A 83 -9.56 -16.37 1.20
CA GLY A 83 -10.36 -17.42 0.59
C GLY A 83 -11.19 -16.97 -0.61
N THR A 84 -11.31 -15.66 -0.86
CA THR A 84 -11.95 -15.16 -2.08
C THR A 84 -11.18 -15.66 -3.31
N THR A 85 -11.94 -16.10 -4.30
CA THR A 85 -11.42 -16.60 -5.58
C THR A 85 -11.97 -15.73 -6.70
N TRP A 86 -11.14 -15.35 -7.66
CA TRP A 86 -11.53 -14.57 -8.83
C TRP A 86 -10.86 -15.13 -10.08
N ALA A 87 -11.52 -14.95 -11.22
CA ALA A 87 -10.97 -15.29 -12.52
C ALA A 87 -10.51 -14.01 -13.21
N ALA A 88 -9.34 -14.03 -13.84
CA ALA A 88 -8.84 -12.93 -14.65
C ALA A 88 -8.14 -13.47 -15.90
N PRO A 89 -8.32 -12.81 -17.06
CA PRO A 89 -7.53 -13.11 -18.25
C PRO A 89 -6.12 -12.54 -18.08
N GLU A 90 -5.10 -13.39 -18.09
CA GLU A 90 -3.67 -13.02 -17.99
C GLU A 90 -2.84 -13.88 -18.95
N ASP A 91 -1.89 -13.29 -19.66
CA ASP A 91 -1.03 -13.98 -20.64
C ASP A 91 -1.80 -14.80 -21.71
N ASP A 92 -2.91 -14.24 -22.23
CA ASP A 92 -3.82 -14.91 -23.18
C ASP A 92 -4.46 -16.22 -22.66
N GLU A 93 -4.29 -16.53 -21.37
CA GLU A 93 -4.91 -17.66 -20.67
C GLU A 93 -5.89 -17.16 -19.59
N CYS A 94 -6.89 -17.98 -19.25
CA CYS A 94 -7.72 -17.70 -18.08
C CYS A 94 -7.05 -18.25 -16.82
N TRP A 95 -6.90 -17.38 -15.82
CA TRP A 95 -6.35 -17.73 -14.52
C TRP A 95 -7.41 -17.62 -13.44
N THR A 96 -7.47 -18.63 -12.59
CA THR A 96 -8.24 -18.59 -11.35
C THR A 96 -7.29 -18.36 -10.20
N HIS A 97 -7.48 -17.25 -9.49
CA HIS A 97 -6.67 -16.82 -8.36
C HIS A 97 -7.42 -17.04 -7.05
N THR A 98 -6.73 -17.47 -6.00
CA THR A 98 -7.29 -17.58 -4.66
C THR A 98 -6.44 -16.80 -3.68
N CYS A 99 -7.07 -15.90 -2.91
CA CYS A 99 -6.42 -15.18 -1.84
C CYS A 99 -6.18 -16.11 -0.63
N LYS A 100 -4.94 -16.13 -0.14
CA LYS A 100 -4.54 -16.85 1.08
C LYS A 100 -3.81 -15.93 2.03
N ILE A 101 -4.44 -15.61 3.15
CA ILE A 101 -3.89 -14.77 4.21
C ILE A 101 -3.54 -15.67 5.41
N LEU A 102 -2.25 -15.95 5.57
CA LEU A 102 -1.71 -16.79 6.64
C LEU A 102 -1.29 -15.97 7.87
N GLY A 103 -1.53 -14.66 7.82
CA GLY A 103 -1.24 -13.68 8.87
C GLY A 103 -1.06 -12.28 8.27
N THR A 104 -0.94 -11.26 9.11
CA THR A 104 -0.84 -9.85 8.67
C THR A 104 0.40 -9.52 7.83
N ARG A 105 1.34 -10.46 7.69
CA ARG A 105 2.60 -10.31 6.94
C ARG A 105 2.88 -11.44 5.94
N ASN A 106 1.96 -12.37 5.78
CA ASN A 106 2.13 -13.54 4.92
C ASN A 106 0.86 -13.73 4.10
N ILE A 107 0.89 -13.15 2.90
CA ILE A 107 -0.22 -13.17 1.95
C ILE A 107 0.30 -13.81 0.68
N ARG A 108 -0.57 -14.65 0.10
CA ARG A 108 -0.30 -15.38 -1.11
C ARG A 108 -1.51 -15.29 -2.02
N ILE A 109 -1.23 -15.19 -3.30
CA ILE A 109 -2.21 -15.40 -4.36
C ILE A 109 -1.78 -16.69 -5.05
N GLU A 110 -2.59 -17.73 -4.91
CA GLU A 110 -2.39 -18.98 -5.64
C GLU A 110 -3.17 -18.89 -6.95
N SER A 111 -2.48 -19.02 -8.08
CA SER A 111 -3.07 -18.92 -9.41
C SER A 111 -2.99 -20.27 -10.11
N THR A 112 -4.09 -20.70 -10.72
CA THR A 112 -4.14 -21.92 -11.54
C THR A 112 -4.70 -21.56 -12.90
N SER A 113 -4.02 -21.96 -13.98
CA SER A 113 -4.51 -21.75 -15.33
C SER A 113 -5.52 -22.82 -15.73
N GLY A 114 -6.50 -22.42 -16.53
CA GLY A 114 -7.50 -23.28 -17.16
C GLY A 114 -8.94 -22.86 -16.85
N GLY A 115 -9.84 -23.15 -17.79
CA GLY A 115 -11.26 -22.78 -17.75
C GLY A 115 -11.57 -21.52 -18.58
N ASP A 116 -12.86 -21.18 -18.66
CA ASP A 116 -13.33 -19.92 -19.28
C ASP A 116 -13.42 -18.82 -18.23
N CYS A 117 -12.95 -17.61 -18.56
CA CYS A 117 -13.07 -16.42 -17.73
C CYS A 117 -14.50 -15.83 -17.74
N ALA A 118 -15.40 -16.49 -18.48
CA ALA A 118 -16.83 -16.27 -18.48
C ALA A 118 -17.49 -17.41 -17.71
N ASP A 119 -17.89 -17.13 -16.47
CA ASP A 119 -18.77 -17.94 -15.63
C ASP A 119 -18.21 -19.25 -15.03
N ALA A 120 -18.33 -19.31 -13.70
CA ALA A 120 -18.43 -20.55 -12.98
C ALA A 120 -19.42 -21.49 -13.71
N THR A 121 -19.01 -22.74 -13.90
CA THR A 121 -19.79 -23.85 -14.49
C THR A 121 -19.54 -24.16 -15.97
N THR A 122 -18.28 -24.42 -16.35
CA THR A 122 -18.06 -25.49 -17.37
C THR A 122 -16.73 -26.21 -17.17
N ASN A 123 -16.81 -27.48 -16.75
CA ASN A 123 -15.69 -28.39 -16.80
C ASN A 123 -15.47 -28.81 -18.26
N SER A 124 -14.38 -28.37 -18.89
CA SER A 124 -13.85 -29.00 -20.10
C SER A 124 -12.56 -29.76 -19.77
N PRO A 125 -12.44 -31.06 -20.11
CA PRO A 125 -11.33 -31.89 -19.67
C PRO A 125 -10.26 -32.04 -20.77
N ASN A 126 -9.11 -31.39 -20.58
CA ASN A 126 -7.75 -31.77 -21.03
C ASN A 126 -6.92 -30.54 -21.43
N GLU A 127 -6.64 -29.68 -20.47
CA GLU A 127 -5.62 -28.65 -20.63
C GLU A 127 -4.59 -28.82 -19.52
N ARG A 128 -3.31 -28.79 -19.89
CA ARG A 128 -2.22 -28.85 -18.92
C ARG A 128 -2.36 -27.65 -18.00
N ARG A 129 -2.78 -27.89 -16.75
CA ARG A 129 -2.92 -26.82 -15.77
C ARG A 129 -1.55 -26.34 -15.33
N ASN A 130 -1.26 -25.07 -15.55
CA ASN A 130 -0.12 -24.39 -14.96
C ASN A 130 -0.52 -23.85 -13.57
N ARG A 131 0.44 -23.80 -12.65
CA ARG A 131 0.23 -23.23 -11.31
C ARG A 131 1.29 -22.18 -11.04
N ARG A 132 0.89 -21.04 -10.47
CA ARG A 132 1.78 -19.96 -10.03
C ARG A 132 1.44 -19.59 -8.59
N GLU A 133 2.44 -19.18 -7.83
CA GLU A 133 2.26 -18.65 -6.48
C GLU A 133 2.96 -17.30 -6.38
N THR A 134 2.21 -16.26 -6.10
CA THR A 134 2.76 -14.94 -5.80
C THR A 134 2.68 -14.71 -4.30
N SER A 135 3.81 -14.43 -3.66
CA SER A 135 3.87 -14.25 -2.20
C SER A 135 4.52 -12.94 -1.81
N LEU A 136 3.96 -12.28 -0.80
CA LEU A 136 4.56 -11.10 -0.18
C LEU A 136 4.94 -11.44 1.24
N ARG A 137 6.26 -11.40 1.51
CA ARG A 137 6.81 -11.59 2.85
C ARG A 137 7.61 -10.35 3.26
N LYS A 138 7.07 -9.57 4.20
CA LYS A 138 7.83 -8.47 4.80
C LYS A 138 8.83 -9.01 5.83
N THR A 139 10.13 -8.85 5.57
CA THR A 139 11.22 -9.12 6.52
C THR A 139 11.22 -8.09 7.65
N LYS A 140 11.50 -8.50 8.90
CA LYS A 140 11.59 -7.59 10.06
C LYS A 140 12.89 -6.80 9.99
N ARG A 141 12.84 -5.45 9.95
CA ARG A 141 13.86 -4.55 10.54
C ARG A 141 13.27 -3.21 10.98
N GLY A 142 13.76 -2.75 12.15
CA GLY A 142 13.88 -1.35 12.59
C GLY A 142 12.60 -0.51 12.77
N PRO A 143 12.44 0.26 13.86
CA PRO A 143 11.25 1.09 14.06
C PRO A 143 11.02 2.20 13.00
N ASN A 144 12.04 2.60 12.22
CA ASN A 144 12.03 3.88 11.47
C ASN A 144 12.59 3.82 10.03
N GLY A 145 12.30 2.79 9.22
CA GLY A 145 12.77 2.75 7.82
C GLY A 145 11.69 2.31 6.82
N PRO A 146 11.67 2.86 5.58
CA PRO A 146 10.74 2.40 4.55
C PRO A 146 11.03 0.93 4.21
N THR A 147 9.95 0.15 4.14
CA THR A 147 10.02 -1.31 3.91
C THR A 147 10.13 -1.59 2.42
N GLU A 148 11.27 -2.08 1.95
CA GLU A 148 11.34 -2.69 0.62
C GLU A 148 10.89 -4.16 0.67
N PRO A 149 9.94 -4.59 -0.18
CA PRO A 149 9.54 -5.98 -0.29
C PRO A 149 10.68 -6.84 -0.89
N THR A 150 10.87 -8.05 -0.36
CA THR A 150 11.78 -9.06 -0.94
C THR A 150 10.95 -10.13 -1.64
N PHE A 151 11.21 -10.35 -2.92
CA PHE A 151 10.43 -11.21 -3.81
C PHE A 151 11.03 -12.60 -3.93
N TYR A 152 10.16 -13.61 -3.96
CA TYR A 152 10.49 -14.95 -4.41
C TYR A 152 9.40 -15.41 -5.36
N SER A 153 9.74 -15.53 -6.64
CA SER A 153 8.95 -16.29 -7.62
C SER A 153 9.46 -17.72 -7.59
N ARG A 154 8.56 -18.69 -7.42
CA ARG A 154 8.86 -20.13 -7.58
C ARG A 154 7.95 -20.72 -8.63
#